data_AF-A0A371Q7P1-F1
#
_entry.id   AF-A0A371Q7P1-F1
#
_cell.length_a   1.000
_cell.length_b   1.000
_cell.length_c   1.000
_cell.angle_alpha   90.00
_cell.angle_beta   90.00
_cell.angle_gamma   90.00
#
_symmetry.space_group_name_H-M   'P 1'
#
loop_
_entity.id
_entity.type
_entity.pdbx_description
1 polymer ?
#
loop_
_entity_poly.entity_id
_entity_poly.type
_entity_poly.pdbx_seq_one_letter_code
_entity_poly.pdbx_strand_id
1 'polypeptide(L)'
;MPTITSIAPTQGHNGQSLVITGTGFVTPVKVNFGTKSVTGTVGGGGTTVTCTIPTLCAGSYPVNVTQGTLTSNSVPFFYIGTPDCSGIVANIGPIAPGAVDIYGSALATANVVGGGVAFGTVGTVTAGAVTIVNDGHITVTPPVHPAFGAGVSTDTVNVTVTTAGGASFSGGAETQFTYYNLPTVTGLSPATGSVGTSTTVTGTSFVSVIDVTFTPTGGGAATSADSFNVTPDDSHLVAVVPTGLAAGTYDVQVITPGGTSAVVAGDVFTVV
;
A
#
# COMPACT_ATOMS: atom_id res chain seq x y z
N MET A 1 -22.52 31.36 33.93
CA MET A 1 -22.78 30.90 32.55
C MET A 1 -21.45 30.37 32.01
N PRO A 2 -21.40 29.13 31.49
CA PRO A 2 -20.15 28.59 30.95
C PRO A 2 -19.68 29.46 29.77
N THR A 3 -18.38 29.74 29.69
CA THR A 3 -17.79 30.54 28.60
C THR A 3 -16.54 29.86 28.09
N ILE A 4 -16.42 29.72 26.76
CA ILE A 4 -15.24 29.17 26.10
C ILE A 4 -14.33 30.34 25.72
N THR A 5 -13.06 30.26 26.13
CA THR A 5 -12.00 31.18 25.75
C THR A 5 -11.17 30.64 24.59
N SER A 6 -10.88 29.34 24.59
CA SER A 6 -10.11 28.69 23.52
C SER A 6 -10.40 27.20 23.43
N ILE A 7 -10.07 26.62 22.27
CA ILE A 7 -10.04 25.18 22.05
C ILE A 7 -8.68 24.80 21.48
N ALA A 8 -8.15 23.65 21.88
CA ALA A 8 -6.89 23.12 21.39
C ALA A 8 -7.00 21.60 21.22
N PRO A 9 -6.73 21.06 20.03
CA PRO A 9 -6.40 21.77 18.79
C PRO A 9 -7.62 22.49 18.16
N THR A 10 -7.38 23.43 17.23
CA THR A 10 -8.44 24.14 16.47
C THR A 10 -8.94 23.37 15.25
N GLN A 11 -8.27 22.25 14.93
CA GLN A 11 -8.65 21.31 13.89
C GLN A 11 -8.25 19.90 14.33
N GLY A 12 -8.91 18.88 13.81
CA GLY A 12 -8.65 17.50 14.21
C GLY A 12 -9.55 16.49 13.54
N HIS A 13 -9.42 15.23 13.93
CA HIS A 13 -10.12 14.08 13.34
C HIS A 13 -10.81 13.24 14.41
N ASN A 14 -11.53 12.20 13.99
CA ASN A 14 -12.11 11.18 14.85
C ASN A 14 -11.09 10.69 15.91
N GLY A 15 -11.51 10.62 17.18
CA GLY A 15 -10.78 9.92 18.23
C GLY A 15 -9.68 10.76 18.89
N GLN A 16 -9.34 11.90 18.30
CA GLN A 16 -8.39 12.84 18.89
C GLN A 16 -9.00 13.53 20.12
N SER A 17 -8.15 13.82 21.12
CA SER A 17 -8.55 14.58 22.30
C SER A 17 -8.64 16.08 21.98
N LEU A 18 -9.75 16.70 22.38
CA LEU A 18 -9.96 18.14 22.33
C LEU A 18 -9.99 18.70 23.75
N VAL A 19 -9.20 19.74 24.00
CA VAL A 19 -9.20 20.51 25.24
C VAL A 19 -9.90 21.84 24.99
N ILE A 20 -10.91 22.12 25.80
CA ILE A 20 -11.65 23.39 25.81
C ILE A 20 -11.27 24.13 27.08
N THR A 21 -10.78 25.36 26.95
CA THR A 21 -10.41 26.22 28.08
C THR A 21 -11.41 27.37 28.20
N GLY A 22 -11.79 27.68 29.43
CA GLY A 22 -12.84 28.65 29.70
C GLY A 22 -13.12 28.82 31.18
N THR A 23 -14.35 29.20 31.50
CA THR A 23 -14.80 29.43 32.88
C THR A 23 -16.21 28.90 33.11
N GLY A 24 -16.50 28.56 34.37
CA GLY A 24 -17.86 28.22 34.82
C GLY A 24 -18.36 26.85 34.38
N PHE A 25 -17.45 25.92 34.02
CA PHE A 25 -17.82 24.55 33.68
C PHE A 25 -18.15 23.75 34.93
N VAL A 26 -19.30 23.06 34.92
CA VAL A 26 -19.76 22.23 36.04
C VAL A 26 -20.29 20.91 35.49
N THR A 27 -19.84 19.79 36.05
CA THR A 27 -20.29 18.46 35.64
C THR A 27 -21.78 18.24 35.96
N PRO A 28 -22.53 17.53 35.11
CA PRO A 28 -22.13 16.94 33.84
C PRO A 28 -22.15 17.96 32.67
N VAL A 29 -21.20 17.82 31.74
CA VAL A 29 -21.14 18.65 30.52
C VAL A 29 -21.23 17.80 29.27
N LYS A 30 -21.83 18.35 28.22
CA LYS A 30 -21.73 17.84 26.84
C LYS A 30 -20.99 18.85 25.98
N VAL A 31 -20.11 18.37 25.13
CA VAL A 31 -19.45 19.16 24.08
C VAL A 31 -20.17 18.89 22.77
N ASN A 32 -20.64 19.94 22.12
CA ASN A 32 -21.43 19.85 20.89
C ASN A 32 -20.59 20.32 19.70
N PHE A 33 -20.56 19.52 18.64
CA PHE A 33 -19.98 19.81 17.34
C PHE A 33 -21.15 19.92 16.35
N GLY A 34 -21.71 21.11 16.19
CA GLY A 34 -22.98 21.29 15.48
C GLY A 34 -24.10 20.45 16.11
N THR A 35 -24.62 19.46 15.39
CA THR A 35 -25.72 18.59 15.84
C THR A 35 -25.25 17.33 16.59
N LYS A 36 -23.95 17.01 16.59
CA LYS A 36 -23.42 15.87 17.34
C LYS A 36 -22.90 16.30 18.70
N SER A 37 -23.15 15.50 19.72
CA SER A 37 -22.70 15.78 21.09
C SER A 37 -21.93 14.60 21.68
N VAL A 38 -20.90 14.89 22.45
CA VAL A 38 -20.14 13.92 23.24
C VAL A 38 -20.10 14.35 24.71
N THR A 39 -19.91 13.40 25.62
CA THR A 39 -19.65 13.73 27.02
C THR A 39 -18.27 14.37 27.15
N GLY A 40 -18.19 15.43 27.96
CA GLY A 40 -16.92 16.04 28.34
C GLY A 40 -16.59 15.78 29.81
N THR A 41 -15.30 15.75 30.13
CA THR A 41 -14.80 15.68 31.51
C THR A 41 -14.33 17.06 31.93
N VAL A 42 -14.90 17.60 33.00
CA VAL A 42 -14.49 18.90 33.54
C VAL A 42 -13.24 18.73 34.40
N GLY A 43 -12.27 19.62 34.22
CA GLY A 43 -11.04 19.68 35.00
C GLY A 43 -10.71 21.09 35.48
N GLY A 44 -9.55 21.23 36.14
CA GLY A 44 -9.00 22.54 36.52
C GLY A 44 -9.92 23.42 37.37
N GLY A 45 -10.74 22.80 38.23
CA GLY A 45 -11.73 23.54 39.04
C GLY A 45 -12.84 24.21 38.23
N GLY A 46 -13.19 23.68 37.05
CA GLY A 46 -14.23 24.25 36.18
C GLY A 46 -13.71 25.18 35.08
N THR A 47 -12.41 25.11 34.78
CA THR A 47 -11.75 25.93 33.75
C THR A 47 -11.40 25.15 32.48
N THR A 48 -11.46 23.82 32.51
CA THR A 48 -11.22 23.00 31.34
C THR A 48 -12.30 21.95 31.14
N VAL A 49 -12.56 21.60 29.88
CA VAL A 49 -13.32 20.41 29.48
C VAL A 49 -12.50 19.62 28.47
N THR A 50 -12.27 18.34 28.72
CA THR A 50 -11.64 17.43 27.75
C THR A 50 -12.69 16.49 27.16
N CYS A 51 -12.67 16.27 25.86
CA CYS A 51 -13.52 15.28 25.20
C CYS A 51 -12.80 14.60 24.03
N THR A 52 -13.35 13.49 23.56
CA THR A 52 -12.91 12.82 22.33
C THR A 52 -13.74 13.32 21.16
N ILE A 53 -13.09 13.77 20.09
CA ILE A 53 -13.75 14.27 18.88
C ILE A 53 -14.54 13.11 18.22
N PRO A 54 -15.86 13.26 17.99
CA PRO A 54 -16.67 12.22 17.36
C PRO A 54 -16.42 12.12 15.84
N THR A 55 -16.96 11.09 15.21
CA THR A 55 -16.98 10.99 13.74
C THR A 55 -17.92 12.04 13.14
N LEU A 56 -17.38 12.87 12.25
CA LEU A 56 -18.07 13.94 11.53
C LEU A 56 -17.74 13.86 10.03
N CYS A 57 -18.44 14.65 9.21
CA CYS A 57 -18.00 14.89 7.84
C CYS A 57 -16.90 15.97 7.86
N ALA A 58 -16.05 16.03 6.83
CA ALA A 58 -15.06 17.09 6.73
C ALA A 58 -15.74 18.48 6.68
N GLY A 59 -15.19 19.45 7.42
CA GLY A 59 -15.69 20.82 7.41
C GLY A 59 -15.61 21.55 8.75
N SER A 60 -16.12 22.78 8.75
CA SER A 60 -16.12 23.64 9.94
C SER A 60 -17.36 23.41 10.80
N TYR A 61 -17.16 23.20 12.10
CA TYR A 61 -18.21 23.01 13.09
C TYR A 61 -18.14 24.09 14.17
N PRO A 62 -19.28 24.67 14.59
CA PRO A 62 -19.32 25.43 15.82
C PRO A 62 -19.26 24.48 17.02
N VAL A 63 -18.28 24.71 17.91
CA VAL A 63 -18.13 23.98 19.16
C VAL A 63 -18.66 24.81 20.32
N ASN A 64 -19.59 24.25 21.10
CA ASN A 64 -20.05 24.84 22.36
C ASN A 64 -20.20 23.76 23.45
N VAL A 65 -20.30 24.20 24.70
CA VAL A 65 -20.50 23.33 25.86
C VAL A 65 -21.88 23.58 26.45
N THR A 66 -22.63 22.50 26.69
CA THR A 66 -23.91 22.53 27.40
C THR A 66 -23.79 21.87 28.77
N GLN A 67 -24.39 22.51 29.79
CA GLN A 67 -24.48 22.00 31.16
C GLN A 67 -25.86 22.35 31.75
N GLY A 68 -26.67 21.35 32.04
CA GLY A 68 -28.09 21.56 32.36
C GLY A 68 -28.82 22.31 31.24
N THR A 69 -29.41 23.47 31.55
CA THR A 69 -30.09 24.36 30.59
C THR A 69 -29.19 25.47 30.03
N LEU A 70 -27.93 25.56 30.49
CA LEU A 70 -26.99 26.60 30.07
C LEU A 70 -26.15 26.14 28.88
N THR A 71 -25.89 27.05 27.96
CA THR A 71 -25.02 26.86 26.79
C THR A 71 -23.97 27.97 26.74
N SER A 72 -22.73 27.65 26.41
CA SER A 72 -21.67 28.64 26.22
C SER A 72 -21.78 29.37 24.87
N ASN A 73 -20.88 30.34 24.63
CA ASN A 73 -20.56 30.79 23.28
C ASN A 73 -20.00 29.64 22.41
N SER A 74 -19.98 29.86 21.10
CA SER A 74 -19.40 28.94 20.12
C SER A 74 -18.02 29.37 19.65
N VAL A 75 -17.13 28.41 19.41
CA VAL A 75 -15.80 28.58 18.82
C VAL A 75 -15.69 27.66 17.59
N PRO A 76 -15.13 28.12 16.45
CA PRO A 76 -15.01 27.27 15.27
C PRO A 76 -13.96 26.17 15.46
N PHE A 77 -14.26 24.99 14.93
CA PHE A 77 -13.36 23.84 14.87
C PHE A 77 -13.40 23.25 13.46
N PHE A 78 -12.24 22.98 12.84
CA PHE A 78 -12.19 22.36 11.52
C PHE A 78 -11.98 20.84 11.64
N TYR A 79 -12.99 20.07 11.27
CA TYR A 79 -12.90 18.61 11.22
C TYR A 79 -12.25 18.16 9.91
N ILE A 80 -11.14 17.45 10.03
CA ILE A 80 -10.42 16.83 8.91
C ILE A 80 -10.98 15.42 8.74
N GLY A 81 -11.53 15.14 7.56
CA GLY A 81 -12.05 13.81 7.22
C GLY A 81 -10.93 12.78 7.15
N THR A 82 -11.25 11.53 7.49
CA THR A 82 -10.34 10.39 7.29
C THR A 82 -10.02 10.23 5.81
N PRO A 83 -8.76 9.92 5.44
CA PRO A 83 -8.42 9.65 4.05
C PRO A 83 -9.10 8.38 3.55
N ASP A 84 -9.32 8.31 2.25
CA ASP A 84 -9.77 7.10 1.57
C ASP A 84 -8.72 6.64 0.57
N CYS A 85 -8.45 5.34 0.55
CA CYS A 85 -7.61 4.69 -0.45
C CYS A 85 -8.53 3.82 -1.31
N SER A 86 -8.83 4.30 -2.51
CA SER A 86 -9.79 3.67 -3.43
C SER A 86 -9.15 2.70 -4.43
N GLY A 87 -7.83 2.81 -4.66
CA GLY A 87 -7.12 1.92 -5.57
C GLY A 87 -5.63 2.22 -5.68
N ILE A 88 -4.88 1.20 -6.10
CA ILE A 88 -3.44 1.27 -6.35
C ILE A 88 -3.18 0.83 -7.79
N VAL A 89 -2.49 1.65 -8.57
CA VAL A 89 -2.01 1.26 -9.91
C VAL A 89 -0.63 0.65 -9.78
N ALA A 90 -0.41 -0.45 -10.51
CA ALA A 90 0.74 -1.34 -10.34
C ALA A 90 0.79 -1.93 -8.91
N ASN A 91 -0.31 -2.56 -8.48
CA ASN A 91 -0.48 -3.13 -7.15
C ASN A 91 0.22 -4.50 -6.95
N ILE A 92 1.11 -4.88 -7.87
CA ILE A 92 1.96 -6.06 -7.77
C ILE A 92 3.36 -5.70 -8.24
N GLY A 93 4.39 -6.38 -7.72
CA GLY A 93 5.75 -6.16 -8.19
C GLY A 93 6.82 -6.96 -7.45
N PRO A 94 8.10 -6.72 -7.79
CA PRO A 94 9.23 -7.39 -7.15
C PRO A 94 9.39 -6.97 -5.70
N ILE A 95 10.21 -7.71 -4.94
CA ILE A 95 10.59 -7.36 -3.56
C ILE A 95 11.25 -5.97 -3.41
N ALA A 96 11.80 -5.41 -4.50
CA ALA A 96 12.26 -4.03 -4.57
C ALA A 96 11.47 -3.28 -5.66
N PRO A 97 10.22 -2.87 -5.37
CA PRO A 97 9.32 -2.34 -6.39
C PRO A 97 9.67 -0.92 -6.81
N GLY A 98 9.19 -0.54 -8.00
CA GLY A 98 9.20 0.85 -8.47
C GLY A 98 8.14 1.70 -7.80
N ALA A 99 8.02 2.96 -8.23
CA ALA A 99 6.93 3.84 -7.77
C ALA A 99 5.55 3.30 -8.20
N VAL A 100 4.58 3.47 -7.31
CA VAL A 100 3.16 3.14 -7.53
C VAL A 100 2.31 4.39 -7.31
N ASP A 101 1.17 4.44 -8.00
CA ASP A 101 0.16 5.49 -7.82
C ASP A 101 -0.98 4.99 -6.94
N ILE A 102 -1.38 5.82 -5.99
CA ILE A 102 -2.49 5.56 -5.07
C ILE A 102 -3.56 6.63 -5.28
N TYR A 103 -4.79 6.18 -5.53
CA TYR A 103 -5.96 7.03 -5.80
C TYR A 103 -6.97 6.98 -4.66
N GLY A 104 -7.66 8.09 -4.41
CA GLY A 104 -8.67 8.16 -3.36
C GLY A 104 -9.14 9.57 -3.06
N SER A 105 -9.23 9.91 -1.77
CA SER A 105 -9.63 11.25 -1.31
C SER A 105 -8.97 11.65 0.01
N ALA A 106 -8.89 12.97 0.27
CA ALA A 106 -8.26 13.54 1.45
C ALA A 106 -6.79 13.11 1.64
N LEU A 107 -6.07 12.92 0.52
CA LEU A 107 -4.68 12.47 0.48
C LEU A 107 -3.66 13.61 0.53
N ALA A 108 -4.08 14.86 0.36
CA ALA A 108 -3.16 16.00 0.20
C ALA A 108 -2.21 16.24 1.40
N THR A 109 -2.53 15.68 2.57
CA THR A 109 -1.71 15.81 3.78
C THR A 109 -0.97 14.52 4.14
N ALA A 110 -0.83 13.55 3.23
CA ALA A 110 -0.02 12.36 3.46
C ALA A 110 1.48 12.66 3.64
N ASN A 111 1.96 13.82 3.18
CA ASN A 111 3.35 14.26 3.26
C ASN A 111 3.65 15.20 4.45
N VAL A 112 2.74 15.33 5.42
CA VAL A 112 2.97 16.13 6.63
C VAL A 112 3.52 15.27 7.77
N VAL A 113 4.07 15.88 8.81
CA VAL A 113 4.58 15.14 9.98
C VAL A 113 3.48 14.25 10.59
N GLY A 114 3.79 12.96 10.76
CA GLY A 114 2.82 11.95 11.21
C GLY A 114 2.01 11.30 10.08
N GLY A 115 2.10 11.81 8.85
CA GLY A 115 1.59 11.18 7.65
C GLY A 115 2.56 10.16 7.04
N GLY A 116 2.06 9.41 6.04
CA GLY A 116 2.84 8.45 5.28
C GLY A 116 1.97 7.37 4.64
N VAL A 117 2.60 6.39 4.01
CA VAL A 117 1.93 5.22 3.44
C VAL A 117 2.56 3.95 4.00
N ALA A 118 1.79 3.18 4.75
CA ALA A 118 2.22 1.90 5.30
C ALA A 118 1.89 0.76 4.34
N PHE A 119 2.82 -0.17 4.17
CA PHE A 119 2.66 -1.42 3.42
C PHE A 119 2.73 -2.57 4.43
N GLY A 120 1.61 -2.84 5.11
CA GLY A 120 1.52 -3.82 6.19
C GLY A 120 2.67 -3.74 7.20
N THR A 121 3.26 -4.90 7.49
CA THR A 121 4.45 -5.01 8.37
C THR A 121 5.78 -4.80 7.65
N VAL A 122 5.76 -4.62 6.33
CA VAL A 122 6.97 -4.44 5.51
C VAL A 122 7.64 -3.12 5.84
N GLY A 123 6.83 -2.07 6.05
CA GLY A 123 7.32 -0.79 6.48
C GLY A 123 6.38 0.36 6.13
N THR A 124 6.87 1.58 6.36
CA THR A 124 6.14 2.81 6.08
C THR A 124 7.00 3.75 5.25
N VAL A 125 6.45 4.19 4.12
CA VAL A 125 6.97 5.33 3.37
C VAL A 125 6.63 6.58 4.16
N THR A 126 7.65 7.20 4.74
CA THR A 126 7.46 8.39 5.57
C THR A 126 7.07 9.61 4.73
N ALA A 127 6.41 10.57 5.37
CA ALA A 127 5.92 11.82 4.80
C ALA A 127 6.85 12.50 3.76
N GLY A 128 8.15 12.58 4.03
CA GLY A 128 9.10 13.24 3.12
C GLY A 128 9.35 12.53 1.79
N ALA A 129 8.95 11.26 1.67
CA ALA A 129 9.08 10.44 0.46
C ALA A 129 7.73 10.25 -0.27
N VAL A 130 6.64 10.86 0.20
CA VAL A 130 5.34 10.83 -0.46
C VAL A 130 5.22 12.01 -1.41
N THR A 131 5.00 11.73 -2.71
CA THR A 131 4.74 12.77 -3.70
C THR A 131 3.24 13.01 -3.80
N ILE A 132 2.79 14.22 -3.47
CA ILE A 132 1.39 14.62 -3.61
C ILE A 132 1.17 15.15 -5.02
N VAL A 133 0.32 14.48 -5.81
CA VAL A 133 -0.07 14.97 -7.14
C VAL A 133 -1.29 15.89 -7.01
N ASN A 134 -2.32 15.41 -6.31
CA ASN A 134 -3.49 16.19 -5.89
C ASN A 134 -4.18 15.51 -4.71
N ASP A 135 -5.31 16.04 -4.23
CA ASP A 135 -5.99 15.49 -3.03
C ASP A 135 -6.54 14.07 -3.22
N GLY A 136 -6.71 13.63 -4.47
CA GLY A 136 -7.16 12.28 -4.79
C GLY A 136 -6.08 11.38 -5.39
N HIS A 137 -4.82 11.82 -5.43
CA HIS A 137 -3.74 11.06 -6.07
C HIS A 137 -2.37 11.37 -5.45
N ILE A 138 -1.70 10.32 -4.99
CA ILE A 138 -0.31 10.37 -4.52
C ILE A 138 0.52 9.31 -5.22
N THR A 139 1.83 9.55 -5.30
CA THR A 139 2.81 8.58 -5.80
C THR A 139 3.80 8.25 -4.69
N VAL A 140 4.08 6.96 -4.49
CA VAL A 140 5.04 6.46 -3.49
C VAL A 140 5.86 5.30 -4.04
N THR A 141 7.10 5.13 -3.57
CA THR A 141 7.86 3.89 -3.80
C THR A 141 7.67 2.99 -2.58
N PRO A 142 7.05 1.80 -2.72
CA PRO A 142 6.89 0.90 -1.59
C PRO A 142 8.24 0.50 -0.98
N PRO A 143 8.29 0.20 0.34
CA PRO A 143 9.51 -0.26 0.97
C PRO A 143 10.03 -1.56 0.35
N VAL A 144 11.36 -1.75 0.41
CA VAL A 144 11.97 -3.03 0.02
C VAL A 144 11.52 -4.13 0.99
N HIS A 145 10.98 -5.20 0.44
CA HIS A 145 10.64 -6.42 1.15
C HIS A 145 11.86 -7.37 1.17
N PRO A 146 12.18 -8.06 2.28
CA PRO A 146 13.17 -9.14 2.28
C PRO A 146 12.75 -10.32 1.37
N ALA A 147 13.68 -11.07 0.79
CA ALA A 147 13.29 -12.27 0.04
C ALA A 147 12.52 -13.27 0.93
N PHE A 148 11.49 -13.92 0.36
CA PHE A 148 10.71 -14.90 1.09
C PHE A 148 11.47 -16.21 1.29
N GLY A 149 11.10 -16.96 2.33
CA GLY A 149 11.65 -18.30 2.59
C GLY A 149 11.23 -19.34 1.55
N ALA A 150 11.86 -20.52 1.61
CA ALA A 150 11.56 -21.62 0.70
C ALA A 150 10.08 -22.01 0.72
N GLY A 151 9.50 -22.23 -0.47
CA GLY A 151 8.09 -22.60 -0.64
C GLY A 151 7.11 -21.43 -0.59
N VAL A 152 7.59 -20.20 -0.43
CA VAL A 152 6.77 -18.98 -0.48
C VAL A 152 7.32 -18.07 -1.59
N SER A 153 6.44 -17.60 -2.46
CA SER A 153 6.83 -16.77 -3.61
C SER A 153 6.20 -15.39 -3.61
N THR A 154 5.20 -15.17 -2.75
CA THR A 154 4.45 -13.92 -2.67
C THR A 154 4.13 -13.54 -1.24
N ASP A 155 4.03 -12.24 -0.98
CA ASP A 155 3.40 -11.68 0.22
C ASP A 155 2.46 -10.54 -0.17
N THR A 156 1.21 -10.62 0.26
CA THR A 156 0.18 -9.61 -0.02
C THR A 156 -0.08 -8.82 1.24
N VAL A 157 0.13 -7.51 1.16
CA VAL A 157 0.00 -6.61 2.31
C VAL A 157 -1.05 -5.55 2.07
N ASN A 158 -1.74 -5.17 3.14
CA ASN A 158 -2.64 -4.04 3.10
C ASN A 158 -1.84 -2.73 3.04
N VAL A 159 -2.33 -1.79 2.24
CA VAL A 159 -1.79 -0.45 2.12
C VAL A 159 -2.69 0.52 2.88
N THR A 160 -2.09 1.30 3.76
CA THR A 160 -2.79 2.28 4.60
C THR A 160 -2.17 3.64 4.41
N VAL A 161 -2.95 4.62 3.97
CA VAL A 161 -2.51 6.01 3.87
C VAL A 161 -2.85 6.74 5.16
N THR A 162 -1.87 7.39 5.77
CA THR A 162 -2.06 8.25 6.95
C THR A 162 -1.91 9.70 6.55
N THR A 163 -2.89 10.52 6.91
CA THR A 163 -2.92 11.96 6.68
C THR A 163 -3.24 12.70 7.99
N ALA A 164 -3.37 14.02 7.94
CA ALA A 164 -3.82 14.78 9.11
C ALA A 164 -5.26 14.40 9.54
N GLY A 165 -6.02 13.70 8.67
CA GLY A 165 -7.35 13.16 8.97
C GLY A 165 -7.33 11.80 9.69
N GLY A 166 -6.16 11.23 9.97
CA GLY A 166 -5.99 9.88 10.48
C GLY A 166 -5.60 8.88 9.38
N ALA A 167 -5.84 7.60 9.62
CA ALA A 167 -5.51 6.52 8.70
C ALA A 167 -6.71 6.14 7.81
N SER A 168 -6.42 5.73 6.58
CA SER A 168 -7.42 5.20 5.66
C SER A 168 -7.89 3.83 6.11
N PHE A 169 -9.08 3.42 5.65
CA PHE A 169 -9.46 2.02 5.74
C PHE A 169 -8.55 1.18 4.82
N SER A 170 -8.19 -0.02 5.27
CA SER A 170 -7.42 -0.98 4.49
C SER A 170 -8.04 -2.36 4.69
N GLY A 171 -8.53 -2.99 3.63
CA GLY A 171 -9.23 -4.28 3.75
C GLY A 171 -9.85 -4.84 2.47
N GLY A 172 -9.87 -4.08 1.37
CA GLY A 172 -10.26 -4.58 0.05
C GLY A 172 -9.05 -4.93 -0.82
N ALA A 173 -9.24 -5.75 -1.85
CA ALA A 173 -8.17 -6.11 -2.81
C ALA A 173 -7.56 -4.88 -3.51
N GLU A 174 -8.37 -3.83 -3.73
CA GLU A 174 -7.91 -2.55 -4.31
C GLU A 174 -6.94 -1.77 -3.41
N THR A 175 -6.89 -2.13 -2.11
CA THR A 175 -6.00 -1.54 -1.10
C THR A 175 -4.85 -2.47 -0.74
N GLN A 176 -4.56 -3.48 -1.56
CA GLN A 176 -3.49 -4.44 -1.30
C GLN A 176 -2.37 -4.29 -2.33
N PHE A 177 -1.15 -4.54 -1.89
CA PHE A 177 0.02 -4.67 -2.74
C PHE A 177 0.63 -6.07 -2.57
N THR A 178 0.91 -6.76 -3.67
CA THR A 178 1.55 -8.09 -3.63
C THR A 178 2.99 -8.02 -4.09
N TYR A 179 3.91 -8.36 -3.19
CA TYR A 179 5.32 -8.55 -3.48
C TYR A 179 5.58 -9.95 -4.03
N TYR A 180 6.48 -10.07 -5.00
CA TYR A 180 6.89 -11.32 -5.64
C TYR A 180 8.40 -11.52 -5.54
N ASN A 181 8.82 -12.74 -5.21
CA ASN A 181 10.23 -13.15 -5.31
C ASN A 181 10.65 -13.21 -6.78
N LEU A 182 11.93 -12.94 -7.04
CA LEU A 182 12.52 -13.19 -8.36
C LEU A 182 12.44 -14.69 -8.66
N PRO A 183 12.02 -15.10 -9.87
CA PRO A 183 12.04 -16.51 -10.24
C PRO A 183 13.49 -17.00 -10.37
N THR A 184 13.72 -18.28 -10.11
CA THR A 184 15.02 -18.92 -10.36
C THR A 184 14.84 -20.07 -11.33
N VAL A 185 15.80 -20.26 -12.24
CA VAL A 185 15.91 -21.45 -13.09
C VAL A 185 17.15 -22.22 -12.65
N THR A 186 17.01 -23.53 -12.52
CA THR A 186 18.07 -24.42 -12.01
C THR A 186 18.42 -25.54 -12.98
N GLY A 187 17.53 -25.87 -13.92
CA GLY A 187 17.78 -26.92 -14.89
C GLY A 187 16.74 -26.97 -16.01
N LEU A 188 17.17 -27.54 -17.13
CA LEU A 188 16.34 -27.84 -18.29
C LEU A 188 16.39 -29.33 -18.62
N SER A 189 15.26 -29.91 -19.00
CA SER A 189 15.18 -31.32 -19.41
C SER A 189 14.13 -31.54 -20.50
N PRO A 190 14.54 -31.85 -21.74
CA PRO A 190 15.92 -31.87 -22.24
C PRO A 190 16.55 -30.47 -22.32
N ALA A 191 17.87 -30.38 -22.21
CA ALA A 191 18.63 -29.12 -22.41
C ALA A 191 19.07 -28.90 -23.88
N THR A 192 18.61 -29.74 -24.80
CA THR A 192 18.89 -29.63 -26.23
C THR A 192 17.73 -30.21 -27.05
N GLY A 193 17.53 -29.69 -28.25
CA GLY A 193 16.51 -30.16 -29.18
C GLY A 193 16.32 -29.18 -30.33
N SER A 194 15.53 -29.57 -31.33
CA SER A 194 15.15 -28.68 -32.42
C SER A 194 14.06 -27.70 -31.98
N VAL A 195 13.78 -26.71 -32.82
CA VAL A 195 12.54 -25.90 -32.74
C VAL A 195 11.32 -26.82 -32.53
N GLY A 196 10.39 -26.40 -31.66
CA GLY A 196 9.20 -27.15 -31.28
C GLY A 196 9.41 -28.22 -30.18
N THR A 197 10.65 -28.43 -29.72
CA THR A 197 10.92 -29.33 -28.59
C THR A 197 10.29 -28.78 -27.31
N SER A 198 9.58 -29.61 -26.55
CA SER A 198 9.17 -29.28 -25.19
C SER A 198 10.32 -29.53 -24.22
N THR A 199 10.72 -28.52 -23.46
CA THR A 199 11.68 -28.63 -22.37
C THR A 199 11.00 -28.33 -21.03
N THR A 200 11.23 -29.20 -20.05
CA THR A 200 10.85 -28.93 -18.66
C THR A 200 11.89 -28.02 -18.03
N VAL A 201 11.43 -26.86 -17.55
CA VAL A 201 12.22 -25.90 -16.78
C VAL A 201 11.96 -26.16 -15.30
N THR A 202 13.02 -26.41 -14.53
CA THR A 202 12.96 -26.60 -13.07
C THR A 202 13.51 -25.37 -12.36
N GLY A 203 12.85 -24.92 -11.30
CA GLY A 203 13.21 -23.70 -10.61
C GLY A 203 12.37 -23.39 -9.37
N THR A 204 12.25 -22.11 -9.05
CA THR A 204 11.40 -21.62 -7.95
C THR A 204 10.66 -20.36 -8.35
N SER A 205 9.55 -20.09 -7.66
CA SER A 205 8.76 -18.87 -7.80
C SER A 205 8.23 -18.65 -9.21
N PHE A 206 7.79 -19.73 -9.88
CA PHE A 206 7.06 -19.69 -11.13
C PHE A 206 5.57 -19.34 -10.92
N VAL A 207 5.30 -18.34 -10.09
CA VAL A 207 3.94 -17.86 -9.82
C VAL A 207 3.58 -16.76 -10.80
N SER A 208 2.38 -16.84 -11.40
CA SER A 208 1.88 -15.83 -12.34
C SER A 208 2.87 -15.56 -13.49
N VAL A 209 3.49 -16.61 -14.05
CA VAL A 209 4.45 -16.48 -15.16
C VAL A 209 3.82 -15.69 -16.31
N ILE A 210 4.53 -14.65 -16.72
CA ILE A 210 4.14 -13.73 -17.79
C ILE A 210 4.69 -14.24 -19.13
N ASP A 211 5.95 -14.68 -19.12
CA ASP A 211 6.63 -15.17 -20.33
C ASP A 211 7.79 -16.12 -19.98
N VAL A 212 8.19 -16.92 -20.96
CA VAL A 212 9.45 -17.68 -20.95
C VAL A 212 10.19 -17.34 -22.24
N THR A 213 11.43 -16.87 -22.12
CA THR A 213 12.18 -16.34 -23.26
C THR A 213 13.44 -17.16 -23.52
N PHE A 214 13.81 -17.26 -24.79
CA PHE A 214 15.07 -17.82 -25.27
C PHE A 214 15.94 -16.67 -25.78
N THR A 215 16.98 -16.32 -25.04
CA THR A 215 17.90 -15.22 -25.38
C THR A 215 19.25 -15.81 -25.81
N PRO A 216 19.84 -15.43 -26.96
CA PRO A 216 21.16 -15.94 -27.32
C PRO A 216 22.21 -15.66 -26.24
N THR A 217 23.02 -16.67 -25.87
CA THR A 217 24.03 -16.56 -24.79
C THR A 217 25.11 -15.51 -25.06
N GLY A 218 25.33 -15.15 -26.33
CA GLY A 218 26.24 -14.07 -26.75
C GLY A 218 25.63 -12.67 -26.69
N GLY A 219 24.40 -12.54 -26.18
CA GLY A 219 23.58 -11.33 -26.27
C GLY A 219 22.80 -11.25 -27.58
N GLY A 220 21.64 -10.59 -27.53
CA GLY A 220 20.75 -10.46 -28.68
C GLY A 220 19.32 -10.16 -28.26
N ALA A 221 18.41 -10.17 -29.23
CA ALA A 221 16.98 -10.08 -28.95
C ALA A 221 16.48 -11.41 -28.38
N ALA A 222 15.71 -11.34 -27.29
CA ALA A 222 15.00 -12.46 -26.73
C ALA A 222 13.81 -12.85 -27.63
N THR A 223 13.56 -14.16 -27.74
CA THR A 223 12.37 -14.69 -28.43
C THR A 223 11.50 -15.41 -27.40
N SER A 224 10.23 -15.03 -27.27
CA SER A 224 9.27 -15.71 -26.39
C SER A 224 9.04 -17.15 -26.86
N ALA A 225 8.87 -18.08 -25.92
CA ALA A 225 8.50 -19.45 -26.19
C ALA A 225 7.16 -19.53 -26.95
N ASP A 226 7.00 -20.51 -27.84
CA ASP A 226 5.74 -20.66 -28.60
C ASP A 226 4.55 -20.91 -27.66
N SER A 227 4.81 -21.62 -26.55
CA SER A 227 3.88 -21.79 -25.44
C SER A 227 4.63 -22.22 -24.19
N PHE A 228 4.00 -22.02 -23.02
CA PHE A 228 4.44 -22.61 -21.77
C PHE A 228 3.25 -23.03 -20.90
N ASN A 229 3.46 -24.01 -20.03
CA ASN A 229 2.50 -24.44 -19.02
C ASN A 229 3.19 -24.63 -17.67
N VAL A 230 2.81 -23.83 -16.68
CA VAL A 230 3.29 -23.94 -15.30
C VAL A 230 2.61 -25.10 -14.60
N THR A 231 3.37 -25.89 -13.84
CA THR A 231 2.81 -26.96 -13.00
C THR A 231 2.28 -26.42 -11.67
N PRO A 232 1.35 -27.11 -11.00
CA PRO A 232 0.75 -26.61 -9.75
C PRO A 232 1.69 -26.44 -8.55
N ASP A 233 2.96 -26.82 -8.69
CA ASP A 233 3.98 -26.77 -7.62
C ASP A 233 4.86 -25.51 -7.68
N ASP A 234 4.59 -24.59 -8.62
CA ASP A 234 5.31 -23.31 -8.83
C ASP A 234 6.84 -23.45 -8.95
N SER A 235 7.31 -24.66 -9.27
CA SER A 235 8.73 -25.02 -9.36
C SER A 235 9.07 -25.75 -10.66
N HIS A 236 8.06 -26.09 -11.46
CA HIS A 236 8.26 -26.55 -12.83
C HIS A 236 7.37 -25.81 -13.82
N LEU A 237 7.84 -25.74 -15.06
CA LEU A 237 7.00 -25.41 -16.20
C LEU A 237 7.51 -26.16 -17.43
N VAL A 238 6.65 -26.38 -18.40
CA VAL A 238 7.03 -26.92 -19.71
C VAL A 238 6.99 -25.79 -20.71
N ALA A 239 8.11 -25.47 -21.36
CA ALA A 239 8.21 -24.47 -22.40
C ALA A 239 8.49 -25.12 -23.76
N VAL A 240 7.89 -24.61 -24.82
CA VAL A 240 8.13 -25.07 -26.20
C VAL A 240 9.13 -24.15 -26.88
N VAL A 241 10.22 -24.73 -27.37
CA VAL A 241 11.29 -24.02 -28.08
C VAL A 241 10.69 -23.27 -29.28
N PRO A 242 10.82 -21.92 -29.34
CA PRO A 242 10.06 -21.13 -30.28
C PRO A 242 10.53 -21.30 -31.73
N THR A 243 9.60 -21.05 -32.64
CA THR A 243 9.91 -20.99 -34.08
C THR A 243 10.85 -19.84 -34.42
N GLY A 244 11.69 -20.04 -35.43
CA GLY A 244 12.62 -18.99 -35.92
C GLY A 244 13.96 -18.91 -35.20
N LEU A 245 14.20 -19.74 -34.17
CA LEU A 245 15.54 -19.86 -33.59
C LEU A 245 16.49 -20.57 -34.57
N ALA A 246 17.70 -20.04 -34.70
CA ALA A 246 18.80 -20.69 -35.40
C ALA A 246 19.53 -21.67 -34.47
N ALA A 247 20.30 -22.59 -35.04
CA ALA A 247 21.17 -23.47 -34.26
C ALA A 247 22.15 -22.64 -33.42
N GLY A 248 22.27 -22.97 -32.13
CA GLY A 248 23.02 -22.16 -31.17
C GLY A 248 22.62 -22.43 -29.73
N THR A 249 23.16 -21.63 -28.81
CA THR A 249 22.86 -21.71 -27.38
C THR A 249 22.07 -20.50 -26.94
N TYR A 250 21.07 -20.73 -26.08
CA TYR A 250 20.14 -19.72 -25.60
C TYR A 250 19.94 -19.88 -24.09
N ASP A 251 19.96 -18.76 -23.36
CA ASP A 251 19.53 -18.70 -21.96
C ASP A 251 18.00 -18.73 -21.93
N VAL A 252 17.43 -19.68 -21.17
CA VAL A 252 15.98 -19.83 -20.99
C VAL A 252 15.55 -19.14 -19.71
N GLN A 253 15.03 -17.92 -19.83
CA GLN A 253 14.66 -17.11 -18.68
C GLN A 253 13.15 -17.08 -18.47
N VAL A 254 12.74 -17.18 -17.20
CA VAL A 254 11.34 -17.10 -16.79
C VAL A 254 11.05 -15.69 -16.27
N ILE A 255 9.93 -15.11 -16.71
CA ILE A 255 9.49 -13.77 -16.33
C ILE A 255 8.22 -13.88 -15.50
N THR A 256 8.26 -13.32 -14.29
CA THR A 256 7.09 -13.19 -13.39
C THR A 256 6.95 -11.73 -12.94
N PRO A 257 5.90 -11.35 -12.19
CA PRO A 257 5.84 -10.03 -11.56
C PRO A 257 7.02 -9.74 -10.63
N GLY A 258 7.74 -10.77 -10.17
CA GLY A 258 8.97 -10.66 -9.38
C GLY A 258 10.20 -10.26 -10.21
N GLY A 259 10.09 -10.27 -11.55
CA GLY A 259 11.16 -9.96 -12.49
C GLY A 259 11.55 -11.14 -13.37
N THR A 260 12.69 -11.01 -14.04
CA THR A 260 13.26 -12.03 -14.93
C THR A 260 14.30 -12.86 -14.17
N SER A 261 14.28 -14.19 -14.32
CA SER A 261 15.27 -15.06 -13.70
C SER A 261 16.69 -14.70 -14.14
N ALA A 262 17.65 -14.87 -13.23
CA ALA A 262 19.06 -14.65 -13.53
C ALA A 262 19.55 -15.62 -14.62
N VAL A 263 20.49 -15.16 -15.45
CA VAL A 263 21.20 -16.00 -16.43
C VAL A 263 22.18 -16.90 -15.68
N VAL A 264 22.03 -18.22 -15.83
CA VAL A 264 22.86 -19.21 -15.15
C VAL A 264 23.14 -20.41 -16.04
N ALA A 265 24.25 -21.13 -15.82
CA ALA A 265 24.58 -22.30 -16.65
C ALA A 265 23.47 -23.39 -16.70
N GLY A 266 22.60 -23.46 -15.68
CA GLY A 266 21.48 -24.39 -15.63
C GLY A 266 20.31 -24.05 -16.56
N ASP A 267 20.27 -22.85 -17.13
CA ASP A 267 19.20 -22.38 -18.02
C ASP A 267 19.59 -22.40 -19.51
N VAL A 268 20.78 -22.91 -19.85
CA VAL A 268 21.27 -22.91 -21.23
C VAL A 268 20.64 -24.06 -22.03
N PHE A 269 19.89 -23.72 -23.08
CA PHE A 269 19.34 -24.66 -24.06
C PHE A 269 20.13 -24.61 -25.37
N THR A 270 20.44 -25.78 -25.94
CA THR A 270 21.11 -25.90 -27.25
C THR A 270 20.11 -26.28 -28.35
N VAL A 271 19.84 -25.35 -29.27
CA VAL A 271 19.05 -25.59 -30.48
C VAL A 271 19.94 -26.28 -31.53
N VAL A 272 19.47 -27.41 -32.06
CA VAL A 272 20.15 -28.22 -33.08
C VAL A 272 19.35 -28.35 -34.37
#